data_AF-A0A3M1PP95-F1
#
_entry.id   AF-A0A3M1PP95-F1
#
_cell.length_a   1.000
_cell.length_b   1.000
_cell.length_c   1.000
_cell.angle_alpha   90.00
_cell.angle_beta   90.00
_cell.angle_gamma   90.00
#
_symmetry.space_group_name_H-M   'P 1'
#
loop_
_entity.id
_entity.type
_entity.pdbx_description
1 polymer ?
#
loop_
_entity_poly.entity_id
_entity_poly.type
_entity_poly.pdbx_seq_one_letter_code
_entity_poly.pdbx_strand_id
1 'polypeptide(L)' 'MPQALKAIYRNGTFILQTAFELPEGTEVELLIQAPQVVSPPIVDVKTKRQFLKSLVERMQQNPIPMNAPQFTRDMLHERR' A
#
# COMPACT_ATOMS: atom_id res chain seq x y z
N MET A 1 2.16 -0.44 32.70
CA MET A 1 2.74 0.24 31.52
C MET A 1 1.70 0.23 30.41
N PRO A 2 1.56 1.29 29.60
CA PRO A 2 0.59 1.31 28.51
C PRO A 2 0.96 0.26 27.46
N GLN A 3 -0.03 -0.52 27.01
CA GLN A 3 0.14 -1.51 25.94
C GLN A 3 -0.57 -0.99 24.68
N ALA A 4 0.17 -0.83 23.59
CA ALA A 4 -0.41 -0.44 22.32
C ALA A 4 -1.01 -1.66 21.60
N LEU A 5 -2.30 -1.62 21.32
CA LEU A 5 -3.00 -2.63 20.54
C LEU A 5 -3.26 -2.10 19.12
N LYS A 6 -3.06 -2.95 18.11
CA LYS A 6 -3.38 -2.61 16.72
C LYS A 6 -4.80 -2.99 16.40
N ALA A 7 -5.52 -2.08 15.75
CA ALA A 7 -6.87 -2.31 15.27
C ALA A 7 -7.04 -1.81 13.83
N ILE A 8 -8.03 -2.35 13.14
CA ILE A 8 -8.49 -1.86 11.85
C ILE A 8 -9.89 -1.28 12.05
N TYR A 9 -10.08 -0.04 11.61
CA TYR A 9 -11.41 0.58 11.60
C TYR A 9 -12.21 0.07 10.39
N ARG A 10 -13.35 -0.55 10.65
CA ARG A 10 -14.27 -1.05 9.61
C ARG A 10 -15.70 -0.85 10.07
N ASN A 11 -16.50 -0.16 9.25
CA ASN A 11 -17.94 0.03 9.46
C ASN A 11 -18.33 0.59 10.85
N GLY A 12 -17.57 1.55 11.38
CA GLY A 12 -17.87 2.12 12.71
C GLY A 12 -17.24 1.36 13.88
N THR A 13 -16.51 0.27 13.64
CA THR A 13 -15.95 -0.58 14.69
C THR A 13 -14.43 -0.72 14.55
N PHE A 14 -13.71 -0.69 15.68
CA PHE A 14 -12.28 -1.01 15.74
C PHE A 14 -12.10 -2.51 15.99
N ILE A 15 -11.61 -3.23 14.99
CA ILE A 15 -11.38 -4.66 15.06
C ILE A 15 -9.91 -4.90 15.43
N LEU A 16 -9.65 -5.46 16.61
CA LEU A 16 -8.29 -5.78 17.05
C LEU A 16 -7.63 -6.81 16.12
N GLN A 17 -6.37 -6.60 15.78
CA GLN A 17 -5.59 -7.54 14.96
C GLN A 17 -5.16 -8.79 15.73
N THR A 18 -5.12 -8.69 17.06
CA THR A 18 -4.76 -9.79 17.96
C THR A 18 -5.79 -9.84 19.07
N ALA A 19 -6.23 -11.06 19.43
CA ALA A 19 -7.16 -11.24 20.53
C ALA A 19 -6.59 -10.63 21.82
N PHE A 20 -7.42 -9.87 22.51
CA PHE A 20 -7.06 -9.22 23.76
C PHE A 20 -8.32 -9.12 24.62
N GLU A 21 -8.26 -9.64 25.83
CA GLU A 21 -9.35 -9.51 26.80
C GLU A 21 -9.33 -8.11 27.39
N LEU A 22 -10.24 -7.26 26.92
CA LEU A 22 -10.43 -5.90 27.43
C LEU A 22 -11.71 -5.88 28.29
N PRO A 23 -11.61 -5.69 29.62
CA PRO A 23 -12.78 -5.60 30.48
C PRO A 23 -13.72 -4.46 30.06
N GLU A 24 -15.02 -4.67 30.20
CA GLU A 24 -16.01 -3.64 29.92
C GLU A 24 -15.80 -2.41 30.81
N GLY A 25 -15.96 -1.21 30.23
CA GLY A 25 -15.74 0.06 30.95
C GLY A 25 -14.27 0.48 31.04
N THR A 26 -13.32 -0.27 30.45
CA THR A 26 -11.91 0.16 30.41
C THR A 26 -11.76 1.41 29.55
N GLU A 27 -11.21 2.47 30.14
CA GLU A 27 -10.83 3.68 29.40
C GLU A 27 -9.63 3.40 28.48
N VAL A 28 -9.71 3.88 27.24
CA VAL A 28 -8.66 3.70 26.23
C VAL A 28 -8.43 4.99 25.48
N GLU A 29 -7.19 5.19 25.03
CA GLU A 29 -6.84 6.25 24.10
C GLU A 29 -6.82 5.71 22.67
N LEU A 30 -7.39 6.47 21.73
CA LEU A 30 -7.38 6.12 20.32
C LEU A 30 -6.34 6.96 19.57
N LEU A 31 -5.33 6.29 19.01
CA LEU A 31 -4.36 6.91 18.10
C LEU A 31 -4.66 6.51 16.65
N ILE A 32 -5.07 7.47 15.82
CA ILE A 32 -5.31 7.26 14.39
C ILE A 32 -3.99 7.44 13.62
N GLN A 33 -3.44 6.35 13.11
CA GLN A 33 -2.28 6.41 12.23
C GLN A 33 -2.73 6.73 10.80
N ALA A 34 -2.32 7.88 10.27
CA ALA A 34 -2.52 8.19 8.86
C ALA A 34 -1.80 7.15 7.98
N PRO A 35 -2.34 6.79 6.80
CA PRO A 35 -1.64 5.92 5.89
C PRO A 35 -0.26 6.51 5.59
N GLN A 36 0.78 5.75 5.93
CA GLN A 36 2.14 6.16 5.59
C GLN A 36 2.28 6.04 4.08
N VAL A 37 2.17 7.17 3.38
CA VAL A 37 2.62 7.27 2.00
C VAL A 37 4.13 7.07 2.06
N VAL A 38 4.56 5.86 1.75
CA VAL A 38 5.99 5.53 1.68
C VAL A 38 6.57 6.48 0.64
N SER A 39 7.46 7.37 1.09
CA SER A 39 8.14 8.29 0.19
C SER A 39 8.89 7.49 -0.88
N PRO A 40 8.89 7.94 -2.14
CA PRO A 40 9.59 7.21 -3.19
C PRO A 40 11.06 7.02 -2.78
N PRO A 41 11.63 5.83 -3.02
CA PRO A 41 12.97 5.48 -2.54
C PRO A 41 14.08 6.33 -3.18
N ILE A 42 13.77 7.04 -4.29
CA ILE A 42 14.71 7.91 -4.99
C ILE A 42 14.33 9.38 -4.73
N VAL A 43 15.06 10.00 -3.81
CA VAL A 43 14.88 11.42 -3.45
C VAL A 43 15.76 12.34 -4.31
N ASP A 44 16.97 11.90 -4.67
CA ASP A 44 17.91 12.70 -5.47
C ASP A 44 17.46 12.85 -6.94
N VAL A 45 17.46 14.09 -7.42
CA VAL A 45 16.99 14.46 -8.76
C VAL A 45 17.86 13.85 -9.86
N LYS A 46 19.19 13.76 -9.66
CA LYS A 46 20.10 13.19 -10.67
C LYS A 46 19.86 11.69 -10.81
N THR A 47 19.78 10.99 -9.68
CA THR A 47 19.48 9.56 -9.60
C THR A 47 18.11 9.24 -10.21
N LYS A 48 17.10 10.07 -9.93
CA LYS A 48 15.76 9.94 -10.53
C LYS A 48 15.81 10.10 -12.05
N ARG A 49 16.57 11.06 -12.56
CA ARG A 49 16.71 11.27 -14.01
C ARG A 49 17.37 10.08 -14.70
N GLN A 50 18.44 9.54 -14.11
CA GLN A 50 19.12 8.35 -14.64
C GLN A 50 18.18 7.13 -14.63
N PHE A 51 17.48 6.89 -13.52
CA PHE A 51 16.51 5.82 -13.40
C PHE A 51 15.41 5.91 -14.47
N LEU A 52 14.81 7.10 -14.65
CA LEU A 52 13.75 7.30 -15.64
C LEU A 52 14.25 7.07 -17.07
N LYS A 53 15.49 7.50 -17.37
CA LYS A 53 16.11 7.22 -18.68
C LYS A 53 16.25 5.71 -18.92
N SER A 54 16.82 4.97 -17.98
CA SER A 54 16.95 3.51 -18.09
C SER A 54 15.61 2.78 -18.12
N LEU A 55 14.59 3.31 -17.45
CA LEU A 55 13.23 2.76 -17.50
C LEU A 55 12.63 2.89 -18.90
N VAL A 56 12.69 4.08 -19.49
CA VAL A 56 12.15 4.34 -20.83
C VAL A 56 12.88 3.51 -21.88
N GLU A 57 14.21 3.42 -21.81
CA GLU A 57 15.00 2.59 -22.72
C GLU A 57 14.56 1.11 -22.68
N ARG A 58 14.35 0.55 -21.47
CA ARG A 58 13.85 -0.83 -21.32
C ARG A 58 12.44 -1.02 -21.87
N MET A 59 11.56 -0.04 -21.68
CA MET A 59 10.19 -0.08 -22.22
C MET A 59 10.20 -0.04 -23.75
N GLN A 60 11.08 0.75 -24.36
CA GLN A 60 11.23 0.83 -25.80
C GLN A 60 11.82 -0.46 -26.41
N GLN A 61 12.73 -1.12 -25.69
CA GLN A 61 13.31 -2.40 -26.10
C GLN A 61 12.33 -3.57 -25.95
N ASN A 62 11.27 -3.42 -25.16
CA ASN A 62 10.25 -4.45 -24.95
C ASN A 62 8.85 -3.90 -25.26
N PRO A 63 8.55 -3.58 -26.54
CA PRO A 63 7.25 -3.06 -26.92
C PRO A 63 6.16 -4.10 -26.70
N ILE A 64 4.94 -3.64 -26.41
CA ILE A 64 3.78 -4.52 -26.33
C ILE A 64 3.55 -5.12 -27.74
N PRO A 65 3.52 -6.46 -27.88
CA PRO A 65 3.25 -7.09 -29.16
C PRO A 65 1.92 -6.62 -29.75
N MET A 66 1.86 -6.43 -31.07
CA MET A 66 0.63 -5.96 -31.72
C MET A 66 -0.57 -6.91 -31.54
N ASN A 67 -0.30 -8.19 -31.30
CA ASN A 67 -1.29 -9.22 -31.01
C ASN A 67 -1.55 -9.42 -29.51
N ALA A 68 -1.06 -8.51 -28.65
CA ALA A 68 -1.26 -8.62 -27.23
C ALA A 68 -2.77 -8.49 -26.89
N PRO A 69 -3.31 -9.38 -26.04
CA PRO A 69 -4.70 -9.27 -25.59
C PRO A 69 -4.91 -7.99 -24.79
N GLN A 70 -6.00 -7.29 -25.06
CA GLN A 70 -6.40 -6.11 -24.29
C GLN A 70 -7.13 -6.57 -23.03
N PHE A 71 -6.58 -6.26 -21.87
CA PHE A 71 -7.25 -6.51 -20.60
C PHE A 71 -7.91 -5.25 -20.09
N THR A 72 -9.18 -5.38 -19.71
CA THR A 72 -9.83 -4.37 -18.88
C THR A 72 -9.24 -4.42 -17.47
N ARG A 73 -9.46 -3.36 -16.69
CA ARG A 73 -9.03 -3.29 -15.28
C ARG A 73 -9.50 -4.51 -14.50
N ASP A 74 -10.78 -4.87 -14.63
CA ASP A 74 -11.38 -5.95 -13.85
C ASP A 74 -10.80 -7.32 -14.25
N MET A 75 -10.53 -7.54 -15.55
CA MET A 75 -9.84 -8.74 -16.04
C MET A 75 -8.41 -8.91 -15.50
N LEU A 76 -7.71 -7.82 -15.17
CA LEU A 76 -6.39 -7.89 -14.53
C LEU A 76 -6.48 -8.29 -13.05
N HIS A 77 -7.57 -7.92 -12.38
CA HIS A 77 -7.78 -8.22 -10.96
C HIS A 77 -8.24 -9.66 -10.72
N GLU A 78 -9.03 -10.22 -11.65
CA GLU A 78 -9.59 -11.59 -11.54
C GLU A 78 -8.57 -12.70 -11.82
N ARG A 79 -7.35 -12.36 -12.27
CA ARG A 79 -6.29 -13.33 -12.63
C ARG A 79 -5.32 -13.68 -11.50
N ARG A 80 -5.66 -13.33 -10.26
CA ARG A 80 -4.84 -13.64 -9.07
C ARG A 80 -5.19 -14.96 -8.43
#